data_AF-A0A535XCZ4-F1
#
_entry.id   AF-A0A535XCZ4-F1
#
_cell.length_a   1.000
_cell.length_b   1.000
_cell.length_c   1.000
_cell.angle_alpha   90.00
_cell.angle_beta   90.00
_cell.angle_gamma   90.00
#
_symmetry.space_group_name_H-M   'P 1'
#
loop_
_entity.id
_entity.type
_entity.pdbx_description
1 polymer ?
#
loop_
_entity_poly.entity_id
_entity_poly.type
_entity_poly.pdbx_seq_one_letter_code
_entity_poly.pdbx_strand_id
1 'polypeptide(L)'
;MTLGIQLGEIKHVLLGDRWHEVEPESFALDTYEFLDGDQAIARGDGQLITTVGFMFREPGGQIVAGPLSSILAVQIPRKTR
;
A
#
# COMPACT_ATOMS: atom_id res chain seq x y z
N MET A 1 -13.99 -19.02 -1.14
CA MET A 1 -14.25 -17.87 -2.03
C MET A 1 -13.07 -16.93 -1.87
N THR A 2 -12.41 -16.51 -2.96
CA THR A 2 -11.27 -15.59 -2.90
C THR A 2 -11.66 -14.29 -3.60
N LEU A 3 -11.22 -13.16 -3.05
CA LEU A 3 -11.34 -11.86 -3.68
C LEU A 3 -9.98 -11.49 -4.24
N GLY A 4 -9.82 -11.50 -5.56
CA GLY A 4 -8.61 -11.02 -6.22
C GLY A 4 -8.68 -9.51 -6.46
N ILE A 5 -7.65 -8.77 -6.04
CA ILE A 5 -7.50 -7.35 -6.30
C ILE A 5 -6.32 -7.16 -7.24
N GLN A 6 -6.56 -6.61 -8.43
CA GLN A 6 -5.51 -6.32 -9.39
C GLN A 6 -4.80 -5.01 -8.99
N LEU A 7 -3.53 -5.09 -8.59
CA LEU A 7 -2.79 -3.94 -8.04
C LEU A 7 -2.76 -2.74 -9.00
N GLY A 8 -2.52 -2.98 -10.29
CA GLY A 8 -2.51 -1.93 -11.32
C GLY A 8 -3.87 -1.28 -11.59
N GLU A 9 -4.96 -1.86 -11.10
CA GLU A 9 -6.30 -1.27 -11.19
C GLU A 9 -6.62 -0.35 -10.00
N ILE A 10 -5.80 -0.33 -8.93
CA ILE A 10 -6.05 0.51 -7.75
C ILE A 10 -5.91 1.99 -8.13
N LYS A 11 -6.95 2.78 -7.82
CA LYS A 11 -7.02 4.23 -8.08
C LYS A 11 -6.96 5.06 -6.82
N HIS A 12 -7.52 4.55 -5.72
CA HIS A 12 -7.45 5.21 -4.43
C HIS A 12 -7.22 4.20 -3.32
N VAL A 13 -6.52 4.65 -2.29
CA VAL A 13 -6.28 3.90 -1.05
C VAL A 13 -6.85 4.71 0.11
N LEU A 14 -7.69 4.06 0.92
CA LEU A 14 -8.21 4.65 2.16
C LEU A 14 -7.24 4.31 3.30
N LEU A 15 -6.62 5.35 3.85
CA LEU A 15 -5.84 5.27 5.07
C LEU A 15 -6.65 5.83 6.25
N GLY A 16 -6.06 5.88 7.44
CA GLY A 16 -6.76 6.29 8.67
C GLY A 16 -7.28 7.73 8.68
N ASP A 17 -6.81 8.57 7.75
CA ASP A 17 -7.17 9.98 7.61
C ASP A 17 -8.13 10.24 6.45
N ARG A 18 -7.82 9.78 5.23
CA ARG A 18 -8.61 10.06 4.01
C ARG A 18 -8.34 9.07 2.88
N TRP A 19 -9.02 9.29 1.75
CA TRP A 19 -8.65 8.69 0.47
C TRP A 19 -7.44 9.40 -0.13
N HIS A 20 -6.49 8.62 -0.62
CA HIS A 20 -5.31 9.07 -1.36
C HIS A 20 -5.40 8.59 -2.81
N GLU A 21 -5.06 9.46 -3.75
CA GLU A 21 -5.00 9.11 -5.17
C GLU A 21 -3.72 8.35 -5.49
N VAL A 22 -3.82 7.31 -6.31
CA VAL A 22 -2.70 6.47 -6.72
C VAL A 22 -2.33 6.81 -8.16
N GLU A 23 -1.10 7.28 -8.38
CA GLU A 23 -0.57 7.43 -9.72
C GLU A 23 -0.60 6.08 -10.46
N PRO A 24 -0.92 6.06 -11.77
CA PRO A 24 -0.96 4.83 -12.56
C PRO A 24 0.29 3.98 -12.38
N GLU A 25 0.08 2.67 -12.14
CA GLU A 25 1.16 1.66 -12.02
C GLU A 25 2.14 1.88 -10.85
N SER A 26 1.85 2.80 -9.92
CA SER A 26 2.74 3.07 -8.78
C SER A 26 2.49 2.19 -7.55
N PHE A 27 1.32 1.55 -7.45
CA PHE A 27 1.00 0.71 -6.29
C PHE A 27 1.79 -0.60 -6.33
N ALA A 28 2.57 -0.85 -5.29
CA ALA A 28 3.38 -2.04 -5.14
C ALA A 28 3.24 -2.63 -3.73
N LEU A 29 3.47 -3.94 -3.63
CA LEU A 29 3.58 -4.67 -2.38
C LEU A 29 4.95 -5.32 -2.32
N ASP A 30 5.60 -5.26 -1.16
CA ASP A 30 6.84 -5.97 -0.89
C ASP A 30 6.99 -6.16 0.63
N THR A 31 8.06 -6.81 1.07
CA THR A 31 8.48 -6.77 2.47
C THR A 31 8.83 -5.33 2.84
N TYR A 32 8.34 -4.85 3.98
CA TYR A 32 8.66 -3.52 4.47
C TYR A 32 9.54 -3.56 5.72
N GLU A 33 10.48 -2.62 5.76
CA GLU A 33 11.41 -2.41 6.87
C GLU A 33 11.51 -0.90 7.13
N PHE A 34 11.56 -0.50 8.41
CA PHE A 34 11.96 0.85 8.77
C PHE A 34 13.48 0.88 8.89
N LEU A 35 14.09 1.82 8.15
CA LEU A 35 15.52 2.02 8.11
C LEU A 35 15.93 3.25 8.92
N ASP A 36 17.09 3.18 9.57
CA ASP A 36 17.86 4.33 10.03
C ASP A 36 19.20 4.33 9.29
N GLY A 37 19.36 5.26 8.35
CA GLY A 37 20.38 5.17 7.31
C GLY A 37 20.21 3.92 6.46
N ASP A 38 21.25 3.10 6.37
CA ASP A 38 21.27 1.83 5.63
C ASP A 38 20.91 0.61 6.50
N GLN A 39 20.60 0.82 7.79
CA GLN A 39 20.32 -0.25 8.73
C GLN A 39 18.81 -0.42 8.95
N ALA A 40 18.31 -1.63 8.76
CA ALA A 40 16.96 -1.98 9.20
C ALA A 40 16.88 -2.03 10.73
N ILE A 41 16.04 -1.15 11.30
CA ILE A 41 15.86 -1.01 12.76
C ILE A 41 14.53 -1.62 13.24
N ALA A 42 13.55 -1.75 12.36
CA ALA A 42 12.30 -2.44 12.66
C ALA A 42 11.74 -3.13 11.41
N ARG A 43 11.18 -4.32 11.61
CA ARG A 43 10.39 -5.07 10.63
C ARG A 43 8.96 -5.15 11.14
N GLY A 44 8.00 -5.39 10.24
CA GLY A 44 6.62 -5.79 10.53
C GLY A 44 6.28 -6.03 12.01
N ASP A 45 5.64 -5.03 12.64
CA ASP A 45 5.02 -4.97 14.00
C ASP A 45 5.69 -5.67 15.21
N GLY A 46 6.90 -6.22 15.08
CA GLY A 46 7.53 -7.04 16.12
C GLY A 46 6.82 -8.38 16.37
N GLN A 47 5.69 -8.67 15.72
CA GLN A 47 4.93 -9.92 15.80
C GLN A 47 4.31 -10.31 14.45
N LEU A 48 5.09 -10.92 13.55
CA LEU A 48 4.73 -12.04 12.66
C LEU A 48 3.34 -12.09 11.94
N ILE A 49 2.57 -11.00 11.83
CA ILE A 49 1.23 -11.07 11.22
C ILE A 49 1.22 -10.49 9.81
N THR A 50 2.11 -9.53 9.48
CA THR A 50 2.33 -9.18 8.07
C THR A 50 3.67 -8.48 7.85
N THR A 51 4.62 -9.18 7.23
CA THR A 51 5.85 -8.58 6.70
C THR A 51 5.61 -7.73 5.46
N VAL A 52 4.42 -7.83 4.86
CA VAL A 52 4.08 -7.14 3.61
C VAL A 52 3.68 -5.70 3.92
N GLY A 53 4.36 -4.76 3.27
CA GLY A 53 3.94 -3.38 3.18
C GLY A 53 3.44 -3.04 1.80
N PHE A 54 3.02 -1.79 1.66
CA PHE A 54 2.65 -1.19 0.40
C PHE A 54 3.49 0.07 0.18
N MET A 55 3.59 0.47 -1.07
CA MET A 55 3.91 1.84 -1.43
C MET A 55 3.13 2.27 -2.67
N PHE A 56 2.85 3.56 -2.78
CA PHE A 56 2.36 4.18 -4.01
C PHE A 56 2.80 5.64 -4.08
N ARG A 57 2.64 6.26 -5.26
CA ARG A 57 2.86 7.69 -5.45
C ARG A 57 1.51 8.42 -5.52
N GLU A 58 1.38 9.51 -4.77
CA GLU A 58 0.30 10.50 -4.97
C GLU A 58 0.69 11.49 -6.08
N PRO A 59 -0.30 12.12 -6.75
CA PRO A 59 -0.03 13.22 -7.67
C PRO A 59 0.85 14.29 -7.04
N GLY A 60 1.93 14.67 -7.74
CA GLY A 60 2.95 15.58 -7.21
C GLY A 60 4.19 14.87 -6.67
N GLY A 61 4.25 13.54 -6.77
CA GLY A 61 5.47 12.76 -6.53
C GLY A 61 5.70 12.35 -5.08
N GLN A 62 4.76 12.61 -4.17
CA GLN A 62 4.85 12.15 -2.79
C GLN A 62 4.71 10.62 -2.74
N ILE A 63 5.62 9.97 -2.01
CA ILE A 63 5.55 8.52 -1.76
C ILE A 63 4.81 8.29 -0.44
N VAL A 64 3.81 7.42 -0.47
CA VAL A 64 3.12 6.91 0.72
C VAL A 64 3.44 5.43 0.86
N ALA A 65 3.96 5.02 2.01
CA ALA A 65 4.34 3.64 2.28
C ALA A 65 4.03 3.26 3.73
N GLY A 66 3.78 1.98 3.97
CA GLY A 66 3.47 1.46 5.29
C GLY A 66 3.10 -0.01 5.30
N PRO A 67 2.71 -0.58 6.45
CA PRO A 67 2.23 -1.95 6.50
C PRO A 67 0.94 -2.12 5.70
N LEU A 68 0.78 -3.28 5.05
CA LEU A 68 -0.43 -3.60 4.29
C LEU A 68 -1.69 -3.56 5.18
N SER A 69 -1.54 -3.88 6.47
CA SER A 69 -2.63 -3.81 7.46
C SER A 69 -3.16 -2.40 7.75
N SER A 70 -2.44 -1.34 7.36
CA SER A 70 -2.92 0.04 7.49
C SER A 70 -3.90 0.46 6.40
N ILE A 71 -4.04 -0.31 5.31
CA ILE A 71 -5.01 -0.04 4.26
C ILE A 71 -6.40 -0.48 4.73
N LEU A 72 -7.31 0.49 4.88
CA LEU A 72 -8.69 0.22 5.28
C LEU A 72 -9.54 -0.27 4.10
N ALA A 73 -9.31 0.30 2.92
CA ALA A 73 -9.97 -0.08 1.68
C ALA A 73 -9.18 0.39 0.45
N VAL A 74 -9.47 -0.20 -0.71
CA VAL A 74 -8.99 0.29 -2.01
C VAL A 74 -10.17 0.51 -2.95
N GLN A 75 -10.04 1.49 -3.84
CA GLN A 75 -10.99 1.73 -4.91
C GLN A 75 -10.40 1.26 -6.25
N ILE A 76 -11.13 0.39 -6.94
CA ILE A 76 -10.83 -0.10 -8.29
C ILE A 76 -11.96 0.30 -9.25
N PRO A 77 -11.70 0.41 -10.57
CA PRO A 77 -12.72 0.65 -11.57
C PRO A 77 -13.80 -0.42 -11.50
N ARG A 78 -15.05 0.01 -11.64
CA ARG A 78 -16.16 -0.92 -11.84
C ARG A 78 -15.98 -1.55 -13.23
N LYS A 79 -15.73 -2.86 -13.30
CA LYS A 79 -15.78 -3.58 -14.58
C LYS A 79 -17.22 -3.52 -15.09
N THR A 80 -17.46 -2.74 -16.13
CA THR A 80 -18.71 -2.79 -16.88
C THR A 80 -18.73 -4.12 -17.60
N ARG A 81 -19.68 -4.98 -17.27
CA ARG A 81 -19.86 -6.29 -17.90
C ARG A 81 -20.66 -6.15 -19.18
#